data_AF-A0A7J9AFD2-F1
#
_entry.id   AF-A0A7J9AFD2-F1
#
_cell.length_a   1.000
_cell.length_b   1.000
_cell.length_c   1.000
_cell.angle_alpha   90.00
_cell.angle_beta   90.00
_cell.angle_gamma   90.00
#
_symmetry.space_group_name_H-M   'P 1'
#
loop_
_entity.id
_entity.type
_entity.pdbx_description
1 polymer ?
#
loop_
_entity_poly.entity_id
_entity_poly.type
_entity_poly.pdbx_seq_one_letter_code
_entity_poly.pdbx_strand_id
1 'polypeptide(L)'
;MKFVETLGVVGLDDDLKLREFSKSLTEKAYTWHVNLKPIFVESWNKMCAIFGEKFISTQEKVSLVDLGREYQTKRECLGLHSML
;
A
#
# COMPACT_ATOMS: atom_id res chain seq x y z
N MET A 1 -3.70 12.38 -6.08
CA MET A 1 -4.39 11.07 -6.19
C MET A 1 -5.56 11.10 -5.21
N LYS A 2 -6.81 11.09 -5.68
CA LYS A 2 -8.02 11.32 -4.88
C LYS A 2 -8.43 10.17 -3.94
N PHE A 3 -7.85 8.98 -4.10
CA PHE A 3 -8.24 7.77 -3.36
C PHE A 3 -7.99 7.89 -1.85
N VAL A 4 -6.78 8.29 -1.44
CA VAL A 4 -6.38 8.42 -0.02
C VAL A 4 -7.17 9.52 0.69
N GLU A 5 -7.40 10.63 0.00
CA GLU A 5 -8.21 11.76 0.50
C GLU A 5 -9.66 11.36 0.77
N THR A 6 -10.23 10.46 -0.03
CA THR A 6 -11.62 10.03 0.09
C THR A 6 -11.81 9.01 1.21
N LEU A 7 -10.83 8.14 1.46
CA LEU A 7 -10.89 7.11 2.52
C LEU A 7 -10.69 7.67 3.93
N GLY A 8 -9.86 8.71 4.09
CA GLY A 8 -9.51 9.26 5.40
C GLY A 8 -10.58 10.15 6.04
N VAL A 9 -11.51 10.67 5.24
CA VAL A 9 -12.49 11.68 5.69
C VAL A 9 -13.87 11.07 5.98
N VAL A 10 -14.26 10.04 5.23
CA VAL A 10 -15.56 9.40 5.36
C VAL A 10 -15.28 7.91 5.40
N GLY A 11 -15.56 7.25 6.52
CA GLY A 11 -15.49 5.79 6.59
C GLY A 11 -16.43 5.20 5.54
N LEU A 12 -15.90 4.89 4.35
CA LEU A 12 -16.69 4.40 3.22
C LEU A 12 -17.14 2.97 3.53
N ASP A 13 -18.33 2.59 3.07
CA ASP A 13 -18.73 1.19 3.02
C ASP A 13 -17.73 0.37 2.16
N ASP A 14 -17.62 -0.92 2.45
CA ASP A 14 -16.64 -1.80 1.80
C ASP A 14 -16.81 -1.87 0.28
N ASP A 15 -18.04 -1.85 -0.24
CA ASP A 15 -18.28 -1.85 -1.69
C ASP A 15 -17.74 -0.58 -2.34
N LEU A 16 -17.89 0.55 -1.66
CA LEU A 16 -17.39 1.83 -2.14
C LEU A 16 -15.85 1.88 -2.10
N LYS A 17 -15.23 1.33 -1.04
CA LYS A 17 -13.76 1.21 -0.98
C LYS A 17 -13.23 0.34 -2.11
N LEU A 18 -13.84 -0.82 -2.36
CA LEU A 18 -13.45 -1.73 -3.44
C LEU A 18 -13.57 -1.06 -4.81
N ARG A 19 -14.66 -0.34 -5.05
CA ARG A 19 -14.88 0.37 -6.31
C ARG A 19 -13.84 1.46 -6.54
N GLU A 20 -13.58 2.32 -5.57
CA GLU A 20 -12.61 3.40 -5.74
C GLU A 20 -11.17 2.86 -5.81
N PHE A 21 -10.88 1.77 -5.11
CA PHE A 21 -9.59 1.10 -5.21
C PHE A 21 -9.33 0.57 -6.62
N SER A 22 -10.31 -0.05 -7.27
CA SER A 22 -10.17 -0.58 -8.63
C SER A 22 -9.72 0.50 -9.64
N LYS A 23 -10.17 1.76 -9.44
CA LYS A 23 -9.79 2.91 -10.27
C LYS A 23 -8.37 3.42 -10.00
N SER A 24 -7.82 3.12 -8.84
CA SER A 24 -6.46 3.51 -8.46
C SER A 24 -5.39 2.59 -9.05
N LEU A 25 -5.77 1.41 -9.53
CA LEU A 25 -4.85 0.41 -10.06
C LEU A 25 -4.34 0.78 -11.45
N THR A 26 -3.04 0.55 -11.69
CA THR A 26 -2.40 0.76 -12.99
C THR A 26 -1.88 -0.55 -13.57
N GLU A 27 -1.98 -0.69 -14.89
CA GLU A 27 -1.38 -1.77 -15.70
C GLU A 27 -1.48 -3.16 -15.06
N LYS A 28 -0.34 -3.70 -14.60
CA LYS A 28 -0.19 -5.04 -14.03
C LYS A 28 -1.10 -5.28 -12.83
N ALA A 29 -1.31 -4.27 -12.00
CA ALA A 29 -2.20 -4.39 -10.84
C ALA A 29 -3.67 -4.44 -11.25
N TYR A 30 -4.05 -3.65 -12.26
CA TYR A 30 -5.40 -3.69 -12.83
C TYR A 30 -5.68 -5.02 -13.54
N THR A 31 -4.76 -5.50 -14.39
CA THR A 31 -4.88 -6.81 -15.05
C THR A 31 -4.99 -7.95 -14.04
N TRP A 32 -4.25 -7.90 -12.93
CA TRP A 32 -4.41 -8.90 -11.87
C TRP A 32 -5.78 -8.81 -11.21
N HIS A 33 -6.27 -7.60 -10.90
CA HIS A 33 -7.54 -7.40 -10.21
C HIS A 33 -8.74 -7.90 -11.02
N VAL A 34 -8.80 -7.65 -12.33
CA VAL A 34 -9.90 -8.12 -13.19
C VAL A 34 -9.93 -9.64 -13.36
N ASN A 35 -8.81 -10.33 -13.11
CA ASN A 35 -8.72 -11.78 -13.17
C ASN A 35 -8.97 -12.46 -11.80
N LEU A 36 -9.21 -11.70 -10.74
CA LEU A 36 -9.61 -12.26 -9.44
C LEU A 36 -11.03 -12.81 -9.53
N LYS A 37 -11.26 -14.01 -9.00
CA LYS A 37 -12.63 -14.52 -8.87
C LYS A 37 -13.40 -13.67 -7.84
N PRO A 38 -14.66 -13.30 -8.11
CA PRO A 38 -15.47 -12.48 -7.21
C PRO A 38 -15.55 -13.02 -5.77
N ILE A 39 -15.56 -14.35 -5.60
CA ILE A 39 -15.60 -15.02 -4.30
C ILE A 39 -14.40 -14.73 -3.39
N PHE A 40 -13.30 -14.20 -3.94
CA PHE A 40 -12.10 -13.90 -3.15
C PHE A 40 -12.14 -12.51 -2.52
N VAL A 41 -13.07 -11.63 -2.91
CA VAL A 41 -13.07 -10.21 -2.54
C VAL A 41 -14.43 -9.85 -1.93
N GLU A 42 -14.70 -10.42 -0.77
CA GLU A 42 -15.97 -10.23 -0.04
C GLU A 42 -15.96 -9.03 0.90
N SER A 43 -14.80 -8.42 1.14
CA SER A 43 -14.64 -7.24 2.00
C SER A 43 -13.40 -6.44 1.62
N TRP A 44 -13.37 -5.18 2.04
CA TRP A 44 -12.20 -4.33 1.87
C TRP A 44 -10.96 -4.92 2.54
N ASN A 45 -11.11 -5.44 3.75
CA ASN A 45 -10.02 -6.06 4.50
C ASN A 45 -9.44 -7.27 3.77
N LYS A 46 -10.29 -8.12 3.17
CA LYS A 46 -9.83 -9.25 2.38
C LYS A 46 -9.08 -8.80 1.13
N MET A 47 -9.55 -7.75 0.46
CA MET A 47 -8.86 -7.17 -0.69
C MET A 47 -7.46 -6.67 -0.33
N CYS A 48 -7.33 -5.92 0.77
CA CYS A 48 -6.05 -5.43 1.28
C CYS A 48 -5.06 -6.58 1.54
N ALA A 49 -5.53 -7.67 2.15
CA ALA A 49 -4.70 -8.83 2.45
C ALA A 49 -4.15 -9.49 1.17
N ILE A 50 -5.03 -9.83 0.21
CA ILE A 50 -4.61 -10.52 -1.02
C ILE A 50 -3.75 -9.59 -1.89
N PHE A 51 -4.06 -8.30 -1.95
CA PHE A 51 -3.22 -7.32 -2.65
C PHE A 51 -1.83 -7.22 -2.02
N GLY A 52 -1.77 -7.13 -0.69
CA GLY A 52 -0.53 -7.11 0.06
C GLY A 52 0.31 -8.36 -0.20
N GLU A 53 -0.29 -9.54 -0.12
CA GLU A 53 0.37 -10.81 -0.46
C GLU A 53 0.90 -10.84 -1.90
N LYS A 54 0.20 -10.21 -2.85
CA LYS A 54 0.58 -10.25 -4.27
C LYS A 54 1.68 -9.26 -4.65
N PHE A 55 1.62 -8.04 -4.14
CA PHE A 55 2.46 -6.92 -4.62
C PHE A 55 3.40 -6.36 -3.55
N ILE A 56 3.06 -6.51 -2.28
CA ILE A 56 3.82 -5.97 -1.13
C ILE A 56 4.58 -7.09 -0.41
N SER A 57 4.26 -8.37 -0.69
CA SER A 57 5.01 -9.53 -0.20
C SER A 57 6.33 -9.68 -0.95
N THR A 58 7.18 -8.70 -0.76
CA THR A 58 8.57 -8.90 -0.45
C THR A 58 8.67 -8.66 1.05
N GLN A 59 8.61 -9.75 1.85
CA GLN A 59 9.36 -9.75 3.11
C GLN A 59 10.85 -9.62 2.72
N GLU A 60 11.28 -8.46 2.25
CA GLU A 60 12.63 -8.01 2.48
C GLU A 60 12.66 -7.69 3.97
N LYS A 61 12.83 -8.76 4.77
CA LYS A 61 13.15 -8.64 6.18
C LYS A 61 14.54 -8.06 6.19
N VAL A 62 14.62 -6.73 6.28
CA VAL A 62 15.87 -6.05 6.59
C VAL A 62 16.37 -6.65 7.90
N SER A 63 17.48 -7.36 7.83
CA SER A 63 18.09 -7.97 9.01
C SER A 63 18.88 -6.93 9.79
N LEU A 64 19.19 -7.22 11.05
CA LEU A 64 20.14 -6.41 11.83
C LEU A 64 21.51 -6.28 11.13
N VAL A 65 21.89 -7.28 10.33
CA VAL A 65 23.14 -7.24 9.55
C VAL A 65 23.03 -6.27 8.38
N ASP A 66 21.88 -6.18 7.72
CA ASP A 66 21.65 -5.23 6.63
C ASP A 66 21.64 -3.79 7.19
N LEU A 67 20.94 -3.56 8.31
CA LEU A 67 20.95 -2.27 9.01
C LEU A 67 22.36 -1.87 9.46
N GLY A 68 23.14 -2.81 9.97
CA GLY A 68 24.50 -2.55 10.45
C GLY A 68 25.52 -2.23 9.35
N ARG A 69 25.16 -2.42 8.08
CA ARG A 69 26.00 -2.07 6.91
C ARG A 69 25.71 -0.67 6.38
N GLU A 70 24.57 -0.09 6.75
CA GLU A 70 24.19 1.26 6.37
C GLU A 70 24.82 2.29 7.32
N TYR A 71 25.22 3.43 6.77
CA TYR A 71 25.68 4.58 7.57
C TYR A 71 25.13 5.86 6.95
N GLN A 72 24.73 6.79 7.81
CA GLN A 72 24.22 8.07 7.36
C GLN A 72 25.33 8.89 6.69
N THR A 73 25.12 9.26 5.43
CA THR A 73 26.03 10.12 4.68
C THR A 73 25.87 11.58 5.09
N LYS A 74 26.92 12.39 4.92
CA LYS A 74 26.90 13.84 5.24
C LYS A 74 25.81 14.64 4.51
N ARG A 75 25.22 14.07 3.45
CA ARG A 75 24.17 14.68 2.62
C ARG A 75 22.76 14.29 3.06
N GLU A 76 22.61 13.18 3.78
CA GLU A 76 21.35 12.78 4.38
C GLU A 76 21.16 13.58 5.65
N CYS A 77 20.56 14.77 5.54
CA CYS A 77 20.18 15.54 6.71
C CYS A 77 19.31 14.66 7.61
N LEU A 78 19.67 14.55 8.89
CA LEU A 78 18.74 14.12 9.93
C LEU A 78 17.52 15.04 9.79
N GLY A 79 16.39 14.49 9.40
CA GLY A 79 15.14 15.24 9.25
C GLY A 79 14.66 15.77 10.60
N LEU A 80 15.31 16.82 11.10
CA LEU A 80 14.76 17.77 12.05
C LEU A 80 14.52 19.06 11.29
N HIS A 81 13.49 19.03 10.45
CA HIS A 81 12.65 20.20 10.37
C HIS A 81 11.63 20.12 11.50
N SER A 82 12.13 20.27 12.73
CA SER A 82 11.37 20.92 13.77
C SER A 82 11.16 22.36 13.30
N MET A 83 10.06 22.62 12.59
CA MET A 83 9.57 23.98 12.41
C MET A 83 9.00 24.43 13.74
N LEU A 84 9.60 25.52 14.22
CA LEU A 84 9.02 26.52 15.11
C LEU A 84 7.58 26.86 14.70
#